data_AF-A0A6H5K3F5-F1
#
_entry.id   AF-A0A6H5K3F5-F1
#
_cell.length_a   1.000
_cell.length_b   1.000
_cell.length_c   1.000
_cell.angle_alpha   90.00
_cell.angle_beta   90.00
_cell.angle_gamma   90.00
#
_symmetry.space_group_name_H-M   'P 1'
#
loop_
_entity.id
_entity.type
_entity.pdbx_description
1 polymer ?
#
loop_
_entity_poly.entity_id
_entity_poly.type
_entity_poly.pdbx_seq_one_letter_code
_entity_poly.pdbx_strand_id
1 'polypeptide(L)'
;MHSVSTGACTIRETGPAPTPEPTPAPTPPPTVEVPMCDGGIVGIQASDVCCSASCGSCGGSGCTGRDGGANACCGGGVRASDRFCSVTGEAPCLL
;
A
#
# COMPACT_ATOMS: atom_id res chain seq x y z
N MET A 1 -8.49 74.00 -19.39
CA MET A 1 -8.30 74.52 -18.01
C MET A 1 -9.08 73.61 -17.07
N HIS A 2 -8.55 72.77 -16.18
CA HIS A 2 -7.43 72.84 -15.23
C HIS A 2 -6.96 71.38 -14.98
N SER A 3 -5.68 71.02 -15.12
CA SER A 3 -4.54 71.20 -14.19
C SER A 3 -4.48 70.17 -13.04
N VAL A 4 -3.53 69.24 -13.19
CA VAL A 4 -2.54 68.68 -12.23
C VAL A 4 -2.86 68.41 -10.75
N SER A 5 -2.32 67.26 -10.33
CA SER A 5 -1.49 67.02 -9.14
C SER A 5 -2.11 66.61 -7.80
N THR A 6 -1.73 65.38 -7.44
CA THR A 6 -0.89 65.07 -6.26
C THR A 6 -1.48 65.27 -4.87
N GLY A 7 -1.64 64.14 -4.18
CA GLY A 7 -1.26 64.04 -2.77
C GLY A 7 -2.40 63.82 -1.78
N ALA A 8 -2.72 62.55 -1.53
CA ALA A 8 -3.13 62.11 -0.20
C ALA A 8 -2.30 60.88 0.16
N CYS A 9 -1.17 61.15 0.82
CA CYS A 9 -0.35 60.17 1.52
C CYS A 9 -1.22 59.54 2.63
N THR A 10 -1.83 58.38 2.37
CA THR A 10 -2.47 57.58 3.40
C THR A 10 -1.70 56.27 3.54
N ILE A 11 -0.89 56.31 4.58
CA ILE A 11 -0.10 55.26 5.20
C ILE A 11 -0.88 53.95 5.44
N ARG A 12 -0.08 52.87 5.58
CA ARG A 12 -0.36 51.57 6.26
C ARG A 12 -1.07 50.55 5.36
N GLU A 13 -0.51 49.38 5.11
CA GLU A 13 0.00 48.45 6.13
C GLU A 13 0.97 47.48 5.44
N THR A 14 2.26 47.53 5.79
CA THR A 14 3.12 46.37 5.59
C THR A 14 2.67 45.35 6.62
N GLY A 15 1.68 44.53 6.24
CA GLY A 15 1.31 43.36 7.02
C GLY A 15 2.55 42.52 7.32
N PRO A 16 2.63 41.86 8.50
CA PRO A 16 3.75 40.99 8.80
C PRO A 16 3.87 39.96 7.66
N ALA A 17 5.08 39.85 7.11
CA ALA A 17 5.40 38.80 6.14
C ALA A 17 4.92 37.46 6.72
N PRO A 18 4.27 36.59 5.92
CA PRO A 18 3.87 35.29 6.41
C PRO A 18 5.13 34.58 6.90
N THR A 19 5.15 34.27 8.19
CA THR A 19 6.16 33.36 8.73
C THR A 19 6.03 32.05 7.95
N PRO A 20 7.12 31.47 7.41
CA PRO A 20 7.02 30.17 6.78
C PRO A 20 6.46 29.20 7.82
N GLU A 21 5.29 28.65 7.51
CA GLU A 21 4.69 27.58 8.29
C GLU A 21 5.72 26.45 8.40
N PRO A 22 5.92 25.85 9.59
CA PRO A 22 6.87 24.76 9.72
C PRO A 22 6.43 23.63 8.79
N THR A 23 7.26 23.32 7.79
CA THR A 23 7.07 22.16 6.92
C THR A 23 6.91 20.92 7.80
N PRO A 24 5.83 20.14 7.65
CA PRO A 24 5.68 18.90 8.38
C PRO A 24 6.88 17.98 8.10
N ALA A 25 7.43 17.39 9.15
CA ALA A 25 8.50 16.41 9.03
C ALA A 25 8.07 15.28 8.07
N PRO A 26 9.00 14.70 7.29
CA PRO A 26 8.66 13.63 6.36
C PRO A 26 8.07 12.44 7.13
N THR A 27 6.84 12.07 6.80
CA THR A 27 6.24 10.80 7.22
C THR A 27 7.18 9.67 6.75
N PRO A 28 7.52 8.68 7.60
CA PRO A 28 8.27 7.53 7.16
C PRO A 28 7.55 6.87 5.97
N PRO A 29 8.29 6.29 5.01
CA PRO A 29 7.67 5.59 3.89
C PRO A 29 6.66 4.57 4.43
N PRO A 30 5.53 4.33 3.75
CA PRO A 30 4.60 3.28 4.15
C PRO A 30 5.42 2.00 4.26
N THR A 31 5.48 1.45 5.47
CA THR A 31 6.04 0.12 5.67
C THR A 31 5.06 -0.80 4.96
N VAL A 32 5.41 -1.23 3.74
CA VAL A 32 4.61 -2.20 3.01
C VAL A 32 4.70 -3.46 3.84
N GLU A 33 3.65 -3.74 4.62
CA GLU A 33 3.52 -4.98 5.36
C GLU A 33 3.50 -6.11 4.34
N VAL A 34 4.64 -6.77 4.15
CA VAL A 34 4.74 -7.90 3.24
C VAL A 34 3.93 -9.03 3.89
N PRO A 35 2.86 -9.52 3.25
CA PRO A 35 2.05 -10.57 3.83
C PRO A 35 2.88 -11.83 3.96
N MET A 36 2.90 -12.40 5.17
CA MET A 36 3.61 -13.63 5.48
C MET A 36 2.64 -14.67 6.05
N CYS A 37 2.91 -15.92 5.73
CA CYS A 37 2.27 -17.07 6.34
C CYS A 37 3.05 -17.56 7.56
N ASP A 38 2.42 -18.45 8.33
CA ASP A 38 3.11 -19.19 9.39
C ASP A 38 4.36 -19.91 8.82
N GLY A 39 5.40 -20.03 9.64
CA GLY A 39 6.72 -20.48 9.19
C GLY A 39 7.56 -19.43 8.46
N GLY A 40 7.10 -18.17 8.35
CA GLY A 40 7.89 -17.08 7.79
C GLY A 40 7.97 -17.09 6.25
N ILE A 41 7.03 -17.75 5.59
CA ILE A 41 6.95 -17.82 4.14
C ILE A 41 6.23 -16.60 3.59
N VAL A 42 6.81 -15.98 2.55
CA VAL A 42 6.17 -14.86 1.84
C VAL A 42 4.91 -15.33 1.12
N GLY A 43 3.76 -14.81 1.52
CA GLY A 43 2.48 -15.27 0.99
C GLY A 43 1.28 -14.79 1.79
N ILE A 44 0.10 -15.07 1.26
CA ILE A 44 -1.17 -14.71 1.89
C ILE A 44 -1.75 -15.94 2.55
N GLN A 45 -1.73 -15.96 3.88
CA GLN A 45 -2.30 -17.06 4.65
C GLN A 45 -3.83 -17.04 4.60
N ALA A 46 -4.43 -18.20 4.32
CA ALA A 46 -5.84 -18.45 4.56
C ALA A 46 -6.01 -19.86 5.15
N SER A 47 -6.37 -19.94 6.43
CA SER A 47 -6.54 -21.22 7.13
C SER A 47 -5.27 -22.08 7.05
N ASP A 48 -5.36 -23.26 6.44
CA ASP A 48 -4.29 -24.25 6.23
C ASP A 48 -3.44 -24.02 4.98
N VAL A 49 -3.69 -22.96 4.22
CA VAL A 49 -2.99 -22.68 2.96
C VAL A 49 -2.28 -21.33 2.97
N CYS A 50 -1.12 -21.31 2.36
CA CYS A 50 -0.34 -20.13 2.04
C CYS A 50 -0.41 -19.89 0.53
N CYS A 51 -1.16 -18.89 0.09
CA CYS A 51 -1.23 -18.49 -1.31
C CYS A 51 -0.04 -17.60 -1.70
N SER A 52 0.23 -17.48 -3.00
CA SER A 52 1.23 -16.53 -3.49
C SER A 52 0.90 -15.09 -3.07
N ALA A 53 1.92 -14.30 -2.71
CA ALA A 53 1.76 -12.88 -2.40
C ALA A 53 1.19 -12.07 -3.59
N SER A 54 1.46 -12.51 -4.82
CA SER A 54 0.96 -11.90 -6.06
C SER A 54 -0.56 -11.98 -6.20
N CYS A 55 -1.22 -12.87 -5.45
CA CYS A 55 -2.67 -13.03 -5.52
C CYS A 55 -3.43 -11.81 -4.97
N GLY A 56 -2.81 -10.98 -4.11
CA GLY A 56 -3.47 -9.89 -3.38
C GLY A 56 -4.53 -10.33 -2.35
N SER A 57 -5.13 -11.51 -2.54
CA SER A 57 -5.99 -12.21 -1.59
C SER A 57 -5.96 -13.72 -1.85
N CYS A 58 -6.06 -14.52 -0.78
CA CYS A 58 -6.09 -15.99 -0.86
C CYS A 58 -7.53 -16.49 -0.76
N GLY A 59 -8.02 -17.15 -1.82
CA GLY A 59 -9.37 -17.69 -1.91
C GLY A 59 -10.46 -16.69 -2.31
N GLY A 60 -11.72 -17.11 -2.17
CA GLY A 60 -12.90 -16.33 -2.54
C GLY A 60 -13.25 -16.37 -4.03
N SER A 61 -14.35 -15.71 -4.40
CA SER A 61 -14.83 -15.65 -5.78
C SER A 61 -13.81 -15.00 -6.71
N GLY A 62 -13.63 -15.57 -7.90
CA GLY A 62 -12.70 -15.05 -8.91
C GLY A 62 -11.22 -15.30 -8.64
N CYS A 63 -10.86 -16.09 -7.62
CA CYS A 63 -9.45 -16.44 -7.33
C CYS A 63 -8.73 -17.09 -8.52
N THR A 64 -9.46 -17.75 -9.43
CA THR A 64 -8.91 -18.39 -10.63
C THR A 64 -8.41 -17.39 -11.68
N GLY A 65 -8.92 -16.15 -11.66
CA GLY A 65 -8.53 -15.09 -12.59
C GLY A 65 -7.42 -14.17 -12.08
N ARG A 66 -6.85 -14.47 -10.91
CA ARG A 66 -5.75 -13.69 -10.31
C ARG A 66 -4.40 -14.18 -10.82
N ASP A 67 -3.37 -13.37 -10.64
CA ASP A 67 -2.00 -13.73 -11.00
C ASP A 67 -1.52 -14.96 -10.21
N GLY A 68 -1.19 -16.03 -10.93
CA GLY A 68 -0.89 -17.36 -10.37
C GLY A 68 -2.05 -18.37 -10.47
N GLY A 69 -3.25 -17.89 -10.81
CA GLY A 69 -4.41 -18.71 -11.14
C GLY A 69 -4.92 -19.57 -9.98
N ALA A 70 -5.71 -20.60 -10.34
CA ALA A 70 -6.40 -21.44 -9.36
C ALA A 70 -5.45 -22.15 -8.39
N ASN A 71 -4.28 -22.60 -8.86
CA ASN A 71 -3.35 -23.40 -8.06
C ASN A 71 -2.49 -22.55 -7.11
N ALA A 72 -2.40 -21.23 -7.32
CA ALA A 72 -1.64 -20.34 -6.45
C ALA A 72 -2.53 -19.48 -5.54
N CYS A 73 -3.74 -19.15 -5.99
CA CYS A 73 -4.61 -18.18 -5.33
C CYS A 73 -5.93 -18.76 -4.80
N CYS A 74 -6.37 -19.93 -5.27
CA CYS A 74 -7.56 -20.58 -4.72
C CYS A 74 -7.14 -21.63 -3.70
N GLY A 75 -7.65 -21.55 -2.47
CA GLY A 75 -7.33 -22.53 -1.43
C GLY A 75 -7.61 -23.98 -1.85
N GLY A 76 -8.63 -24.24 -2.68
CA GLY A 76 -8.88 -25.56 -3.25
C GLY A 76 -7.80 -26.05 -4.22
N GLY A 77 -7.24 -25.16 -5.06
CA GLY A 77 -6.17 -25.52 -5.99
C GLY A 77 -4.82 -25.70 -5.30
N VAL A 78 -4.55 -24.89 -4.27
CA VAL A 78 -3.36 -25.06 -3.41
C VAL A 78 -3.43 -26.41 -2.68
N ARG A 79 -4.58 -26.75 -2.07
CA ARG A 79 -4.81 -28.07 -1.43
C ARG A 79 -4.63 -29.23 -2.40
N ALA A 80 -5.13 -29.11 -3.63
CA ALA A 80 -4.97 -30.15 -4.66
C ALA A 80 -3.53 -30.32 -5.16
N SER A 81 -2.62 -29.41 -4.81
CA SER A 81 -1.20 -29.48 -5.21
C SER A 81 -0.36 -30.34 -4.25
N ASP A 82 -0.88 -30.67 -3.06
CA ASP A 82 -0.21 -31.46 -2.01
C ASP A 82 1.24 -31.00 -1.74
N ARG A 83 1.47 -29.68 -1.81
CA ARG A 83 2.76 -29.05 -1.53
C ARG A 83 2.75 -28.52 -0.11
N PHE A 84 3.65 -28.98 0.74
CA PHE A 84 3.74 -28.50 2.12
C PHE A 84 4.80 -27.41 2.26
N CYS A 85 4.46 -26.36 2.97
CA CYS A 85 5.31 -25.23 3.29
C CYS A 85 6.57 -25.66 4.05
N SER A 86 6.45 -26.69 4.88
CA SER A 86 7.56 -27.34 5.57
C SER A 86 8.58 -28.03 4.64
N VAL A 87 8.19 -28.33 3.41
CA VAL A 87 9.03 -28.98 2.39
C VAL A 87 9.49 -27.99 1.32
N THR A 88 8.58 -27.16 0.81
CA THR A 88 8.88 -26.22 -0.28
C THR A 88 9.54 -24.95 0.21
N GLY A 89 9.23 -24.48 1.43
CA GLY A 89 9.68 -23.20 1.96
C GLY A 89 9.10 -21.98 1.24
N GLU A 90 8.18 -22.19 0.30
CA GLU A 90 7.67 -21.16 -0.61
C GLU A 90 6.20 -21.39 -0.93
N ALA A 91 5.44 -20.28 -1.04
CA ALA A 91 4.04 -20.29 -1.47
C ALA A 91 3.94 -20.43 -3.01
N PRO A 92 2.92 -21.13 -3.54
CA PRO A 92 1.75 -21.69 -2.86
C PRO A 92 1.99 -23.05 -2.18
N CYS A 93 1.56 -23.18 -0.93
CA CYS A 93 1.76 -24.40 -0.12
C CYS A 93 0.73 -24.56 1.02
N LEU A 94 0.70 -25.74 1.62
CA LEU A 94 -0.07 -26.13 2.80
C LEU A 94 0.78 -25.97 4.05
N LEU A 95 0.24 -25.31 5.07
CA LEU A 95 0.91 -25.04 6.35
C LEU A 95 1.02 -26.29 7.22
#